data_AF-A9A3Y0-F1
#
_entry.id   AF-A9A3Y0-F1
#
_cell.length_a   1.000
_cell.length_b   1.000
_cell.length_c   1.000
_cell.angle_alpha   90.00
_cell.angle_beta   90.00
_cell.angle_gamma   90.00
#
_symmetry.space_group_name_H-M   'P 1'
#
loop_
_entity.id
_entity.type
_entity.pdbx_description
1 polymer ?
#
loop_
_entity_poly.entity_id
_entity_poly.type
_entity_poly.pdbx_seq_one_letter_code
_entity_poly.pdbx_strand_id
1 'polypeptide(L)' 'MKICNICHKLSATGEDHIDCIQKRSIELEAEDFKNNIPEKLNLSKNDKDLGVEMKAVLEHLAREKENSD' A
#
# COMPACT_ATOMS: atom_id res chain seq x y z
N MET A 1 25.41 9.10 -18.06
CA MET A 1 24.47 9.81 -17.17
C MET A 1 23.09 9.66 -17.76
N LYS A 2 22.14 9.18 -16.96
CA LYS A 2 20.73 9.14 -17.34
C LYS A 2 19.92 9.90 -16.31
N ILE A 3 18.69 10.26 -16.64
CA ILE A 3 17.73 10.74 -15.65
C ILE A 3 17.18 9.50 -14.93
N CYS A 4 17.15 9.51 -13.60
CA CYS A 4 16.49 8.48 -12.81
C CYS A 4 14.98 8.52 -13.12
N ASN A 5 14.40 7.40 -13.53
CA ASN A 5 13.00 7.28 -13.91
C ASN A 5 12.03 7.34 -12.71
N ILE A 6 12.55 7.35 -11.48
CA ILE A 6 11.77 7.34 -10.24
C ILE A 6 11.67 8.75 -9.66
N CYS A 7 12.79 9.46 -9.53
CA CYS A 7 12.83 10.81 -8.97
C CYS A 7 13.11 11.92 -10.00
N HIS A 8 13.34 11.57 -11.25
CA HIS A 8 13.64 12.50 -12.36
C HIS A 8 14.88 13.39 -12.16
N LYS A 9 15.84 12.95 -11.34
CA LYS A 9 17.15 13.61 -11.15
C LYS A 9 18.25 12.92 -11.96
N LEU A 10 19.33 13.66 -12.27
CA LEU A 10 20.49 13.11 -12.97
C LEU A 10 21.21 12.05 -12.13
N SER A 11 21.38 10.87 -12.70
CA SER A 11 22.17 9.79 -12.13
C SER A 11 23.57 9.75 -12.75
N ALA A 12 24.57 9.77 -11.88
CA ALA A 12 25.99 9.67 -12.23
C ALA A 12 26.39 8.28 -12.73
N THR A 13 25.74 7.23 -12.24
CA THR A 13 26.08 5.83 -12.56
C THR A 13 25.43 5.34 -13.86
N GLY A 14 24.49 6.11 -14.43
CA GLY A 14 23.68 5.63 -15.55
C GLY A 14 22.59 4.63 -15.11
N GLU A 15 22.39 4.44 -13.81
CA GLU A 15 21.35 3.59 -13.22
C GLU A 15 20.37 4.40 -12.38
N ASP A 16 19.22 3.82 -12.01
CA ASP A 16 18.33 4.50 -11.07
C ASP A 16 18.98 4.50 -9.68
N HIS A 17 18.67 5.49 -8.84
CA HIS A 17 19.31 5.57 -7.54
C HIS A 17 18.90 4.39 -6.66
N ILE A 18 19.83 3.86 -5.85
CA ILE A 18 19.57 2.71 -4.98
C ILE A 18 18.42 2.98 -4.02
N ASP A 19 18.38 4.16 -3.41
CA ASP A 19 17.30 4.60 -2.51
C ASP A 19 15.95 4.70 -3.24
N CYS A 20 15.95 5.21 -4.48
CA CYS A 20 14.76 5.29 -5.30
C CYS A 20 14.22 3.90 -5.65
N ILE A 21 15.09 2.95 -5.98
CA ILE A 21 14.73 1.56 -6.27
C ILE A 21 14.12 0.89 -5.03
N GLN A 22 14.77 1.03 -3.87
CA GLN A 22 14.27 0.46 -2.61
C GLN A 22 12.91 1.05 -2.23
N LYS A 23 12.74 2.38 -2.34
CA LYS A 23 11.45 3.05 -2.07
C LYS A 23 10.36 2.49 -2.97
N ARG A 24 10.64 2.34 -4.28
CA ARG A 24 9.68 1.77 -5.23
C ARG A 24 9.34 0.32 -4.94
N SER A 25 10.32 -0.50 -4.51
CA SER A 25 10.05 -1.88 -4.06
C SER A 25 9.09 -1.90 -2.88
N ILE A 26 9.34 -1.06 -1.86
CA ILE A 26 8.48 -0.97 -0.67
C ILE A 26 7.07 -0.51 -1.05
N GLU A 27 6.95 0.48 -1.94
CA GLU A 27 5.64 0.96 -2.42
C GLU A 27 4.87 -0.13 -3.16
N LEU A 28 5.54 -0.90 -4.03
CA LEU A 28 4.93 -2.03 -4.74
C LEU A 28 4.53 -3.17 -3.78
N GLU A 29 5.39 -3.53 -2.84
CA GLU A 29 5.09 -4.54 -1.81
C GLU A 29 3.93 -4.10 -0.91
N ALA A 30 3.83 -2.80 -0.60
CA ALA A 30 2.72 -2.24 0.17
C ALA A 30 1.40 -2.28 -0.62
N GLU A 31 1.43 -2.00 -1.93
CA GLU A 31 0.27 -2.12 -2.82
C GLU A 31 -0.18 -3.59 -2.95
N ASP A 32 0.75 -4.52 -3.16
CA ASP A 32 0.46 -5.95 -3.15
C ASP A 32 -0.11 -6.40 -1.81
N PHE A 33 0.45 -5.92 -0.70
CA PHE A 33 -0.11 -6.20 0.62
C PHE A 33 -1.54 -5.70 0.73
N LYS A 34 -1.85 -4.45 0.35
CA LYS A 34 -3.21 -3.89 0.36
C LYS A 34 -4.19 -4.73 -0.46
N ASN A 35 -3.78 -5.16 -1.66
CA ASN A 35 -4.62 -5.97 -2.53
C ASN A 35 -4.93 -7.35 -1.92
N ASN A 36 -4.01 -7.88 -1.12
CA ASN A 36 -4.16 -9.16 -0.43
C ASN A 36 -4.78 -9.04 0.98
N ILE A 37 -5.07 -7.83 1.50
CA ILE A 37 -5.73 -7.64 2.81
C ILE A 37 -7.05 -8.41 2.89
N PRO A 38 -7.96 -8.35 1.90
CA PRO A 38 -9.22 -9.09 1.96
C PRO A 38 -9.04 -10.60 2.08
N GLU A 39 -8.00 -11.15 1.47
CA GLU A 39 -7.67 -12.58 1.56
C GLU A 39 -7.01 -12.93 2.90
N LYS A 40 -6.04 -12.13 3.36
CA LYS A 40 -5.37 -12.31 4.66
C LYS A 40 -6.33 -12.18 5.84
N LEU A 41 -7.35 -11.33 5.72
CA LEU A 41 -8.39 -11.15 6.72
C LEU A 41 -9.58 -12.12 6.53
N ASN A 42 -9.51 -13.06 5.56
CA ASN A 42 -10.62 -13.95 5.16
C ASN A 42 -11.94 -13.22 4.83
N LEU A 43 -11.89 -11.91 4.57
CA LEU A 43 -13.02 -11.08 4.16
C LEU A 43 -13.56 -11.50 2.79
N SER A 44 -12.72 -12.12 1.95
CA SER A 44 -13.11 -12.62 0.62
C SER A 44 -14.11 -13.79 0.68
N LYS A 45 -14.25 -14.47 1.82
CA LYS A 45 -15.11 -15.67 1.97
C LYS A 45 -16.37 -15.43 2.80
N ASN A 46 -16.33 -14.55 3.82
CA ASN A 46 -17.49 -14.13 4.58
C ASN A 46 -17.11 -12.98 5.53
N ASP A 47 -17.46 -11.74 5.17
CA ASP A 47 -17.48 -10.60 6.09
C ASP A 47 -18.40 -10.82 7.31
N LYS A 48 -19.33 -11.77 7.19
CA LYS A 48 -20.26 -12.20 8.26
C LYS A 48 -19.56 -12.87 9.44
N ASP A 49 -18.46 -13.57 9.21
CA ASP A 49 -17.69 -14.29 10.25
C ASP A 49 -16.61 -13.41 10.90
N LEU A 50 -16.51 -12.15 10.46
CA LEU A 50 -15.67 -11.18 11.13
C LEU A 50 -16.25 -10.87 12.52
N GLY A 51 -15.45 -11.09 13.56
CA GLY A 51 -15.83 -10.81 14.94
C GLY A 51 -16.34 -9.37 15.10
N VAL A 52 -17.30 -9.17 16.02
CA VAL A 52 -17.99 -7.89 16.24
C VAL A 52 -17.00 -6.74 16.46
N GLU A 53 -15.90 -7.00 17.16
CA GLU A 53 -14.83 -6.03 17.42
C GLU A 53 -14.15 -5.57 16.13
N MET A 54 -13.89 -6.49 15.21
CA MET A 54 -13.21 -6.23 13.96
C MET A 54 -14.11 -5.48 12.97
N LYS A 55 -15.42 -5.75 12.99
CA LYS A 55 -16.44 -4.95 12.27
C LYS A 55 -16.51 -3.52 12.80
N ALA A 56 -16.53 -3.34 14.12
CA ALA A 56 -16.57 -2.02 14.74
C ALA A 56 -15.34 -1.18 14.37
N VAL A 57 -14.15 -1.78 14.37
CA VAL A 57 -12.91 -1.12 13.94
C VAL A 57 -12.97 -0.73 12.46
N LEU A 58 -13.40 -1.64 11.57
CA LEU A 58 -13.55 -1.34 10.14
C LEU A 58 -14.57 -0.22 9.88
N GLU A 59 -15.70 -0.24 10.59
CA GLU A 59 -16.74 0.79 10.47
C GLU A 59 -16.25 2.16 10.96
N HIS A 60 -15.52 2.20 12.07
CA HIS A 60 -14.92 3.43 12.57
C HIS A 60 -13.91 4.02 11.58
N LEU A 61 -13.01 3.20 11.05
CA LEU A 61 -12.03 3.63 10.05
C LEU A 61 -12.68 4.10 8.74
N ALA A 62 -13.76 3.44 8.31
CA ALA A 62 -14.53 3.86 7.13
C ALA A 62 -15.17 5.24 7.32
N ARG A 63 -15.75 5.50 8.50
CA ARG A 63 -16.32 6.81 8.86
C ARG A 63 -15.26 7.90 8.90
N GLU A 64 -14.06 7.62 9.42
CA GLU A 64 -12.96 8.60 9.41
C GLU A 64 -12.52 8.95 7.99
N LYS A 65 -12.47 7.95 7.10
CA LYS A 65 -12.12 8.16 5.69
C LYS A 65 -13.14 9.05 4.95
N GLU A 66 -14.43 8.87 5.21
CA GLU A 66 -15.50 9.69 4.60
C GLU A 66 -15.53 11.13 5.13
N ASN A 67 -15.07 11.37 6.35
CA ASN A 67 -15.00 12.71 6.97
C ASN A 67 -13.66 13.43 6.72
N SER A 68 -12.76 12.82 5.95
CA SER A 68 -11.44 13.38 5.60
C SER A 68 -11.39 14.03 4.21
N ASP A 69 -12.54 14.14 3.54
CA ASP A 69 -12.80 15.00 2.35
C ASP A 69 -13.68 16.20 2.77
#